data_AF-A0A9P5N5B7-F1
#
_entry.id   AF-A0A9P5N5B7-F1
#
_cell.length_a   1.000
_cell.length_b   1.000
_cell.length_c   1.000
_cell.angle_alpha   90.00
_cell.angle_beta   90.00
_cell.angle_gamma   90.00
#
_symmetry.space_group_name_H-M   'P 1'
#
loop_
_entity.id
_entity.type
_entity.pdbx_description
1 polymer ?
#
loop_
_entity_poly.entity_id
_entity_poly.type
_entity_poly.pdbx_seq_one_letter_code
_entity_poly.pdbx_strand_id
1 'polypeptide(L)' 'MSGKLEVAYLLLEHGADMEAEDSMGRTPLQVASEQQHDEITKLLSERHISKNT' A
#
# COMPACT_ATOMS: atom_id res chain seq x y z
N MET A 1 -6.93 0.62 -16.41
CA MET A 1 -5.69 1.01 -15.69
C MET A 1 -5.52 0.08 -14.49
N SER A 2 -5.29 -1.22 -14.73
CA SER A 2 -5.38 -2.26 -13.68
C SER A 2 -4.03 -2.83 -13.22
N GLY A 3 -2.93 -2.53 -13.94
CA GLY A 3 -1.62 -3.09 -13.61
C GLY A 3 -1.01 -2.56 -12.30
N LYS A 4 -1.37 -1.35 -11.85
CA LYS A 4 -0.81 -0.77 -10.61
C LYS A 4 -1.33 -1.49 -9.36
N LEU A 5 -2.59 -1.90 -9.36
CA LEU A 5 -3.21 -2.62 -8.24
C LEU A 5 -2.70 -4.06 -8.15
N GLU A 6 -2.59 -4.75 -9.29
CA GLU A 6 -2.07 -6.13 -9.34
C GLU A 6 -0.61 -6.21 -8.89
N VAL A 7 0.22 -5.24 -9.31
CA VAL A 7 1.60 -5.12 -8.82
C VAL A 7 1.64 -4.84 -7.32
N ALA A 8 0.80 -3.93 -6.81
CA ALA A 8 0.74 -3.66 -5.37
C ALA A 8 0.36 -4.92 -4.57
N TYR A 9 -0.62 -5.70 -5.04
CA TYR A 9 -1.01 -6.97 -4.43
C TYR A 9 0.15 -7.97 -4.42
N LEU A 10 0.81 -8.17 -5.57
CA LEU A 10 1.92 -9.12 -5.69
C LEU A 10 3.08 -8.75 -4.76
N LEU A 11 3.42 -7.46 -4.66
CA LEU A 11 4.46 -6.98 -3.77
C LEU A 11 4.13 -7.27 -2.30
N LEU A 12 2.88 -7.00 -1.88
CA LEU A 12 2.45 -7.28 -0.51
C LEU A 12 2.45 -8.78 -0.19
N GLU A 13 2.05 -9.64 -1.13
CA GLU A 13 2.13 -11.11 -0.99
C GLU A 13 3.58 -11.60 -0.83
N HIS A 14 4.54 -10.92 -1.43
CA HIS A 14 5.97 -11.25 -1.30
C HIS A 14 6.64 -10.63 -0.06
N GLY A 15 5.85 -10.04 0.85
CA GLY A 15 6.36 -9.48 2.11
C GLY A 15 6.97 -8.09 1.95
N ALA A 16 6.56 -7.32 0.94
CA ALA A 16 6.91 -5.91 0.87
C ALA A 16 6.50 -5.20 2.16
N ASP A 17 7.42 -4.38 2.67
CA ASP A 17 7.17 -3.61 3.88
C ASP A 17 6.21 -2.45 3.58
N MET A 18 5.07 -2.48 4.25
CA MET A 18 4.00 -1.49 4.09
C MET A 18 4.22 -0.22 4.92
N GLU A 19 5.20 -0.24 5.82
CA GLU A 19 5.65 0.89 6.63
C GLU A 19 6.93 1.53 6.05
N ALA A 20 7.44 1.01 4.92
CA ALA A 20 8.65 1.54 4.31
C ALA A 20 8.46 2.99 3.88
N GLU A 21 9.32 3.88 4.37
CA GLU A 21 9.26 5.29 4.02
C GLU A 21 10.04 5.58 2.73
N ASP A 22 9.49 6.44 1.88
CA ASP A 22 10.23 7.04 0.78
C ASP A 22 11.23 8.10 1.27
N SER A 23 11.95 8.75 0.35
CA SER A 23 12.93 9.81 0.71
C SER A 23 12.32 11.05 1.37
N MET A 24 10.99 11.18 1.37
CA MET A 24 10.24 12.25 2.01
C MET A 24 9.62 11.80 3.35
N GLY A 25 9.89 10.57 3.81
CA GLY A 25 9.29 10.03 5.04
C GLY A 25 7.86 9.55 4.84
N ARG A 26 7.42 9.28 3.60
CA ARG A 26 6.04 8.87 3.32
C ARG A 26 5.90 7.37 3.18
N THR A 27 4.88 6.80 3.81
CA THR A 27 4.51 5.38 3.64
C THR A 27 3.74 5.15 2.33
N PRO A 28 3.69 3.91 1.82
CA PRO A 28 2.87 3.55 0.66
C PRO A 28 1.41 4.00 0.79
N LEU A 29 0.85 3.94 2.00
CA LEU A 29 -0.53 4.35 2.27
C LEU A 29 -0.71 5.87 2.13
N GLN A 30 0.25 6.65 2.62
CA GLN A 30 0.23 8.12 2.49
C GLN A 30 0.33 8.52 1.01
N VAL A 31 1.25 7.91 0.26
CA VAL A 31 1.40 8.17 -1.18
C VAL A 31 0.13 7.79 -1.96
N ALA A 32 -0.49 6.64 -1.66
CA ALA A 32 -1.73 6.21 -2.30
C ALA A 32 -2.90 7.16 -1.99
N SER A 33 -2.96 7.67 -0.75
CA SER A 33 -3.99 8.62 -0.31
C SER A 33 -3.84 9.99 -0.97
N GLU A 34 -2.61 10.52 -1.06
CA GLU A 34 -2.32 11.79 -1.75
C GLU A 34 -2.67 11.74 -3.24
N GLN A 35 -2.43 10.60 -3.88
CA GLN A 35 -2.67 10.40 -5.30
C GLN A 35 -4.10 9.96 -5.64
N GLN A 36 -5.01 9.90 -4.64
CA GLN A 36 -6.40 9.46 -4.80
C GLN A 36 -6.51 8.06 -5.46
N HIS A 37 -5.60 7.15 -5.11
CA HIS A 37 -5.62 5.77 -5.58
C HIS A 37 -6.46 4.90 -4.62
N ASP A 38 -7.77 5.14 -4.57
CA ASP A 38 -8.69 4.57 -3.57
C ASP A 38 -8.57 3.04 -3.41
N GLU A 39 -8.43 2.29 -4.51
CA GLU A 39 -8.27 0.83 -4.48
C GLU A 39 -6.97 0.38 -3.79
N ILE A 40 -5.86 1.12 -4.01
CA ILE A 40 -4.57 0.82 -3.37
C ILE A 40 -4.61 1.22 -1.89
N THR A 41 -5.24 2.36 -1.59
CA THR A 41 -5.45 2.83 -0.21
C THR A 41 -6.24 1.80 0.60
N LYS A 42 -7.31 1.26 0.01
CA LYS A 42 -8.13 0.20 0.63
C LYS A 42 -7.34 -1.09 0.82
N LEU A 43 -6.60 -1.54 -0.18
CA LEU A 43 -5.75 -2.73 -0.09
C LEU A 43 -4.73 -2.61 1.04
N LEU A 44 -4.06 -1.46 1.14
CA LEU A 44 -3.06 -1.21 2.17
C LEU A 44 -3.69 -1.12 3.57
N SER A 45 -4.85 -0.46 3.72
CA SER A 45 -5.50 -0.31 5.02
C SER A 45 -6.04 -1.65 5.57
N GLU A 46 -6.64 -2.49 4.72
CA GLU A 46 -7.11 -3.83 5.11
C GLU A 46 -5.97 -4.70 5.66
N ARG A 47 -4.77 -4.60 5.06
CA ARG A 47 -3.59 -5.36 5.48
C ARG A 47 -2.96 -4.83 6.79
N HIS A 48 -3.00 -3.52 7.04
CA HIS A 48 -2.56 -2.96 8.32
C HIS A 48 -3.43 -3.46 9.48
N ILE A 49 -4.76 -3.52 9.27
CA ILE A 49 -5.70 -4.01 10.28
C ILE A 49 -5.47 -5.50 10.57
N SER A 50 -5.17 -6.32 9.55
CA SER A 50 -4.92 -7.76 9.71
C SER A 50 -3.62 -8.11 10.44
N LYS A 51 -2.61 -7.23 10.47
CA LYS A 51 -1.35 -7.47 11.19
C LYS A 51 -1.43 -7.20 12.70
N ASN A 52 -2.51 -6.53 13.17
CA ASN A 52 -2.66 -6.08 14.55
C ASN A 52 -3.67 -6.93 15.37
N THR A 53 -3.88 -8.19 14.98
CA THR A 53 -4.64 -9.24 15.68
C THR A 53 -3.88 -10.54 15.63
#